data_AF-A0A7J0AS52-F1
#
_entry.id   AF-A0A7J0AS52-F1
#
_cell.length_a   1.000
_cell.length_b   1.000
_cell.length_c   1.000
_cell.angle_alpha   90.00
_cell.angle_beta   90.00
_cell.angle_gamma   90.00
#
_symmetry.space_group_name_H-M   'P 1'
#
loop_
_entity.id
_entity.type
_entity.pdbx_description
1 polymer ?
#
loop_
_entity_poly.entity_id
_entity_poly.type
_entity_poly.pdbx_seq_one_letter_code
_entity_poly.pdbx_strand_id
1 'polypeptide(L)' 'MPPISATLPKKVTAYSSEHLFPFFSNMLPEGANRRVICRVLKIDENDFFGLLETMADRDFIGAVNVRRIKND' A
#
# COMPACT_ATOMS: atom_id res chain seq x y z
N MET A 1 10.64 12.72 14.58
CA MET A 1 9.40 12.10 14.04
C MET A 1 9.33 10.63 14.46
N PRO A 2 8.14 10.10 14.79
CA PRO A 2 7.94 8.67 15.09
C PRO A 2 8.09 7.78 13.84
N PRO A 3 8.23 6.46 14.01
CA PRO A 3 8.07 5.50 12.90
C PRO A 3 6.62 5.47 12.40
N ILE A 4 6.42 5.01 11.16
CA ILE A 4 5.06 4.90 10.57
C ILE A 4 4.28 3.70 11.11
N SER A 5 4.98 2.67 11.63
CA SER A 5 4.42 1.48 12.23
C SER A 5 5.34 0.98 13.35
N ALA A 6 4.77 0.38 14.39
CA ALA A 6 5.53 -0.34 15.41
C ALA A 6 6.34 -1.51 14.81
N THR A 7 5.89 -2.07 13.69
CA THR A 7 6.57 -3.15 12.97
C THR A 7 7.62 -2.66 11.95
N LEU A 8 7.71 -1.34 11.73
CA LEU A 8 8.67 -0.70 10.84
C LEU A 8 9.44 0.40 11.60
N PRO A 9 10.29 0.03 12.58
CA PRO A 9 11.13 0.99 13.29
C PRO A 9 12.09 1.73 12.35
N LYS A 10 12.64 2.86 12.78
CA LYS A 10 13.58 3.62 11.93
C LYS A 10 14.94 2.94 11.92
N LYS A 11 15.48 2.70 10.73
CA LYS A 11 16.84 2.19 10.52
C LYS A 11 17.42 2.79 9.23
N VAL A 12 18.74 2.77 9.12
CA VAL A 12 19.46 3.31 7.94
C VAL A 12 19.29 2.40 6.72
N THR A 13 19.23 1.09 6.93
CA THR A 13 19.08 0.11 5.86
C THR A 13 17.65 0.02 5.35
N ALA A 14 17.48 -0.29 4.07
CA ALA A 14 16.14 -0.52 3.52
C ALA A 14 15.48 -1.75 4.18
N TYR A 15 14.15 -1.75 4.20
CA TYR A 15 13.37 -2.95 4.49
C TYR A 15 13.20 -3.74 3.18
N SER A 16 13.45 -5.05 3.25
CA SER A 16 13.25 -5.98 2.14
C SER A 16 12.38 -7.13 2.60
N SER A 17 11.47 -7.57 1.74
CA SER A 17 10.57 -8.70 1.95
C SER A 17 10.09 -9.18 0.60
N GLU A 18 9.87 -10.49 0.44
CA GLU A 18 9.23 -11.06 -0.76
C GLU A 18 7.72 -10.77 -0.79
N HIS A 19 7.17 -10.35 0.36
CA HIS A 19 5.76 -10.01 0.51
C HIS A 19 5.57 -8.56 0.94
N LEU A 20 4.42 -7.98 0.58
CA LEU A 20 4.04 -6.65 1.02
C LEU A 20 3.99 -6.58 2.55
N PHE A 21 4.58 -5.54 3.14
CA PHE A 21 4.57 -5.39 4.59
C PHE A 21 3.13 -5.23 5.11
N PRO A 22 2.78 -5.84 6.27
CA PRO A 22 1.42 -5.76 6.83
C PRO A 22 0.89 -4.34 7.01
N PHE A 23 1.79 -3.37 7.28
CA PHE A 23 1.42 -1.97 7.36
C PHE A 23 0.70 -1.48 6.09
N PHE A 24 1.21 -1.83 4.90
CA PHE A 24 0.63 -1.39 3.63
C PHE A 24 -0.58 -2.22 3.22
N SER A 25 -0.61 -3.53 3.52
CA SER A 25 -1.80 -4.34 3.22
C SER A 25 -3.02 -3.87 4.03
N ASN A 26 -2.81 -3.39 5.25
CA ASN A 26 -3.86 -2.83 6.10
C ASN A 26 -4.40 -1.47 5.61
N MET A 27 -3.74 -0.84 4.63
CA MET A 27 -4.22 0.39 3.99
C MET A 27 -5.12 0.09 2.78
N LEU A 28 -5.23 -1.17 2.37
CA LEU A 28 -5.97 -1.55 1.18
C LEU A 28 -7.48 -1.68 1.46
N PRO A 29 -8.34 -1.43 0.46
CA PRO A 29 -9.76 -1.75 0.59
C PRO A 29 -9.97 -3.24 0.85
N GLU A 30 -10.99 -3.54 1.65
CA GLU A 30 -11.37 -4.90 2.02
C GLU A 30 -12.79 -5.24 1.57
N GLY A 31 -13.15 -6.53 1.64
CA GLY A 31 -14.51 -7.02 1.43
C GLY A 31 -15.15 -6.56 0.11
N ALA A 32 -16.35 -5.98 0.20
CA ALA A 32 -17.10 -5.53 -0.97
C ALA A 32 -16.39 -4.42 -1.75
N ASN A 33 -15.73 -3.47 -1.07
CA ASN A 33 -15.00 -2.38 -1.71
C ASN A 33 -13.85 -2.92 -2.55
N ARG A 34 -13.09 -3.89 -2.02
CA ARG A 34 -12.01 -4.55 -2.77
C ARG A 34 -12.53 -5.16 -4.07
N ARG A 35 -13.62 -5.93 -4.01
CA ARG A 35 -14.22 -6.59 -5.18
C ARG A 35 -14.65 -5.58 -6.25
N VAL A 36 -15.29 -4.48 -5.85
CA VAL A 36 -15.70 -3.42 -6.78
C VAL A 36 -14.49 -2.78 -7.45
N ILE A 37 -13.48 -2.41 -6.67
CA ILE A 37 -12.27 -1.76 -7.18
C ILE A 37 -11.51 -2.71 -8.14
N CYS A 38 -11.31 -3.96 -7.75
CA CYS A 38 -10.63 -4.96 -8.57
C CYS A 38 -11.37 -5.19 -9.90
N ARG A 39 -12.70 -5.28 -9.86
CA ARG A 39 -13.52 -5.42 -11.07
C ARG A 39 -13.45 -4.20 -11.98
N VAL A 40 -13.54 -2.99 -11.41
CA VAL A 40 -13.53 -1.72 -12.17
C VAL A 40 -12.16 -1.49 -12.82
N LEU A 41 -11.08 -1.75 -12.07
CA LEU A 41 -9.71 -1.51 -12.53
C LEU A 41 -9.05 -2.72 -13.19
N LYS A 42 -9.75 -3.86 -13.26
CA LYS A 42 -9.28 -5.13 -13.83
C LYS A 42 -7.98 -5.62 -13.18
N ILE A 43 -7.94 -5.59 -11.85
CA ILE A 43 -6.83 -6.08 -11.03
C ILE A 43 -7.23 -7.44 -10.45
N ASP A 44 -6.27 -8.36 -10.29
CA ASP A 44 -6.48 -9.59 -9.53
C ASP A 44 -6.74 -9.24 -8.04
N GLU A 45 -7.78 -9.81 -7.44
CA GLU A 45 -8.12 -9.57 -6.03
C GLU A 45 -7.01 -9.97 -5.04
N ASN A 46 -6.08 -10.83 -5.48
CA ASN A 46 -4.93 -11.28 -4.69
C ASN A 46 -3.65 -10.47 -4.97
N ASP A 47 -3.67 -9.55 -5.95
CA ASP A 47 -2.54 -8.66 -6.24
C ASP A 47 -2.56 -7.44 -5.31
N PHE A 48 -2.12 -7.64 -4.07
CA PHE A 48 -2.06 -6.60 -3.05
C PHE A 48 -1.14 -5.43 -3.45
N PHE A 49 -0.06 -5.70 -4.18
CA PHE A 49 0.86 -4.65 -4.60
C PHE A 49 0.25 -3.81 -5.73
N GLY A 50 -0.37 -4.44 -6.73
CA GLY A 50 -1.13 -3.73 -7.77
C GLY A 50 -2.29 -2.93 -7.19
N LEU A 51 -3.02 -3.47 -6.22
CA LEU A 51 -4.02 -2.73 -5.45
C LEU A 51 -3.43 -1.49 -4.76
N LEU A 52 -2.29 -1.64 -4.07
CA LEU A 52 -1.60 -0.51 -3.44
C LEU A 52 -1.20 0.56 -4.47
N GLU A 53 -0.68 0.14 -5.62
CA GLU A 53 -0.28 1.04 -6.70
C GLU A 53 -1.47 1.82 -7.26
N THR A 54 -2.63 1.18 -7.46
CA THR A 54 -3.83 1.88 -7.95
C THR A 54 -4.42 2.87 -6.95
N MET A 55 -4.11 2.67 -5.67
CA MET A 55 -4.42 3.59 -4.58
C MET A 55 -3.34 4.67 -4.41
N ALA A 56 -2.18 4.54 -5.04
CA ALA A 56 -1.16 5.59 -5.00
C ALA A 56 -1.74 6.91 -5.52
N ASP A 57 -1.31 8.00 -4.89
CA ASP A 57 -1.79 9.37 -5.13
C ASP A 57 -3.25 9.62 -4.71
N ARG A 58 -3.91 8.66 -4.04
CA ARG A 58 -5.20 8.87 -3.35
C ARG A 58 -5.00 9.13 -1.86
N ASP A 59 -6.02 9.72 -1.23
CA ASP A 59 -6.03 9.96 0.21
C ASP A 59 -6.20 8.64 0.97
N PHE A 60 -5.12 8.21 1.64
CA PHE A 60 -5.15 7.11 2.59
C PHE A 60 -5.51 7.60 3.99
N ILE A 61 -6.06 6.70 4.81
CA ILE A 61 -6.31 6.98 6.22
C ILE A 61 -4.97 7.17 6.95
N GLY A 62 -4.83 8.27 7.68
CA GLY A 62 -3.66 8.58 8.50
C GLY A 62 -2.75 9.64 7.89
N ALA A 63 -1.48 9.66 8.32
CA ALA A 63 -0.48 10.67 7.93
C ALA A 63 0.54 10.15 6.91
N VAL A 64 0.19 9.10 6.15
CA VAL A 64 1.07 8.45 5.17
C VAL A 64 0.43 8.54 3.78
N ASN A 65 1.21 9.00 2.81
CA ASN A 65 0.82 9.07 1.41
C ASN A 65 1.77 8.22 0.58
N VAL A 66 1.21 7.32 -0.24
CA VAL A 66 1.97 6.54 -1.22
C VAL A 66 1.89 7.26 -2.56
N ARG A 67 3.04 7.49 -3.20
CA ARG A 67 3.12 8.19 -4.49
C ARG A 67 3.97 7.41 -5.48
N ARG A 68 3.62 7.51 -6.75
CA ARG A 68 4.45 6.99 -7.83
C ARG A 68 5.69 7.86 -7.98
N ILE A 69 6.86 7.24 -8.00
CA ILE A 69 8.10 7.95 -8.33
C ILE A 69 8.20 7.96 -9.86
N LYS A 70 8.24 9.15 -10.45
CA LYS A 70 8.65 9.31 -11.85
C LYS A 70 10.18 9.35 -11.86
N ASN A 71 10.80 8.44 -12.59
CA ASN A 71 12.20 8.59 -12.96
C ASN A 71 12.23 9.35 -14.28
N ASP A 72 12.64 10.61 -14.24
CA ASP A 72 13.04 11.37 -15.43
C ASP A 72 14.45 10.94 -15.88
#